data_AF-A0A420IPK2-F1
#
_entry.id   AF-A0A420IPK2-F1
#
_cell.length_a   1.000
_cell.length_b   1.000
_cell.length_c   1.000
_cell.angle_alpha   90.00
_cell.angle_beta   90.00
_cell.angle_gamma   90.00
#
_symmetry.space_group_name_H-M   'P 1'
#
loop_
_entity.id
_entity.type
_entity.pdbx_description
1 polymer ?
#
loop_
_entity_poly.entity_id
_entity_poly.type
_entity_poly.pdbx_seq_one_letter_code
_entity_poly.pdbx_strand_id
1 'polypeptide(L)'
;MELATAGRKRKAVTDAQRQALRKRKREHPGHQNELIALFKSQYYNTLNQSQVSKIISSSYDHLDFLDTNKDKCLLEVKRLSAGDWPDLEGALFEWQQRMQKNKAVITGDILKNQASKQ
;
A
#
# COMPACT_ATOMS: atom_id res chain seq x y z
N MET A 1 20.73 0.84 -33.17
CA MET A 1 20.22 1.79 -32.15
C MET A 1 19.15 1.06 -31.34
N GLU A 2 19.54 0.44 -30.22
CA GLU A 2 18.60 -0.17 -29.29
C GLU A 2 18.15 0.90 -28.28
N LEU A 3 16.91 1.36 -28.40
CA LEU A 3 16.29 2.22 -27.39
C LEU A 3 15.76 1.30 -26.28
N ALA A 4 16.51 1.20 -25.19
CA ALA A 4 16.04 0.61 -23.95
C ALA A 4 14.74 1.32 -23.53
N THR A 5 13.60 0.63 -23.68
CA THR A 5 12.34 1.12 -23.15
C THR A 5 12.45 1.10 -21.62
N ALA A 6 12.60 2.26 -21.00
CA ALA A 6 12.53 2.39 -19.56
C ALA A 6 11.18 1.83 -19.10
N GLY A 7 11.20 0.62 -18.52
CA GLY A 7 10.00 -0.11 -18.14
C GLY A 7 9.10 0.77 -17.29
N ARG A 8 7.85 0.96 -17.73
CA ARG A 8 6.85 1.76 -17.03
C ARG A 8 6.69 1.21 -15.61
N LYS A 9 7.25 1.90 -14.61
CA LYS A 9 7.15 1.49 -13.20
C LYS A 9 5.67 1.33 -12.84
N ARG A 10 5.29 0.14 -12.39
CA ARG A 10 3.92 -0.16 -11.94
C ARG A 10 3.62 0.74 -10.74
N LYS A 11 2.69 1.68 -10.89
CA LYS A 11 2.21 2.51 -9.78
C LYS A 11 1.28 1.67 -8.91
N ALA A 12 1.70 1.38 -7.69
CA ALA A 12 0.88 0.68 -6.71
C ALA A 12 -0.35 1.53 -6.34
N VAL A 13 -1.51 0.87 -6.33
CA VAL A 13 -2.80 1.47 -5.95
C VAL A 13 -3.02 1.21 -4.45
N THR A 14 -3.25 2.27 -3.67
CA THR A 14 -3.54 2.17 -2.22
C THR A 14 -4.96 1.72 -1.97
N ASP A 15 -5.24 1.23 -0.76
CA ASP A 15 -6.61 0.81 -0.40
C ASP A 15 -7.57 2.01 -0.31
N ALA A 16 -7.08 3.20 0.08
CA ALA A 16 -7.83 4.45 -0.04
C ALA A 16 -8.31 4.72 -1.48
N GLN A 17 -7.43 4.53 -2.47
CA GLN A 17 -7.75 4.72 -3.88
C GLN A 17 -8.78 3.70 -4.39
N ARG A 18 -8.69 2.45 -3.91
CA ARG A 18 -9.67 1.40 -4.21
C ARG A 18 -11.02 1.71 -3.61
N GLN A 19 -11.06 2.14 -2.35
CA GLN A 19 -12.28 2.57 -1.65
C GLN A 19 -12.97 3.72 -2.39
N ALA A 20 -12.22 4.75 -2.80
CA ALA A 20 -12.76 5.88 -3.54
C ALA A 20 -13.39 5.43 -4.89
N LEU A 21 -12.75 4.51 -5.60
CA LEU A 21 -13.26 3.96 -6.86
C LEU A 21 -14.58 3.18 -6.64
N ARG A 22 -14.64 2.37 -5.58
CA ARG A 22 -15.85 1.61 -5.21
C ARG A 22 -17.00 2.52 -4.81
N LYS A 23 -16.73 3.54 -3.98
CA LYS A 23 -17.70 4.57 -3.61
C LYS A 23 -18.27 5.28 -4.84
N ARG A 24 -17.39 5.69 -5.77
CA ARG A 24 -17.80 6.33 -7.02
C ARG A 24 -18.69 5.44 -7.89
N LYS A 25 -18.40 4.14 -7.99
CA LYS A 25 -19.22 3.16 -8.72
C LYS A 25 -20.60 2.98 -8.08
N ARG A 26 -20.69 3.06 -6.75
CA ARG A 26 -21.95 2.99 -6.00
C ARG A 26 -22.82 4.23 -6.24
N GLU A 27 -22.21 5.42 -6.22
CA GLU A 27 -22.89 6.70 -6.46
C GLU A 27 -23.29 6.88 -7.94
N HIS A 28 -22.44 6.41 -8.85
CA HIS A 28 -22.66 6.48 -10.29
C HIS A 28 -22.43 5.11 -10.91
N PRO A 29 -23.49 4.31 -11.13
CA PRO A 29 -23.39 3.04 -11.82
C PRO A 29 -23.18 3.24 -13.34
N GLY A 30 -22.04 3.83 -13.71
CA GLY A 30 -21.62 4.09 -15.10
C GLY A 30 -20.71 3.01 -15.68
N HIS A 31 -20.20 3.26 -16.89
CA HIS A 31 -19.32 2.33 -17.60
C HIS A 31 -17.92 2.29 -16.95
N GLN A 32 -17.24 1.14 -17.03
CA GLN A 32 -15.88 1.01 -16.47
C GLN A 32 -14.89 2.00 -17.08
N ASN A 33 -15.09 2.39 -18.35
CA ASN A 33 -14.23 3.38 -19.03
C ASN A 33 -14.28 4.76 -18.38
N GLU A 34 -15.44 5.16 -17.87
CA GLU A 34 -15.61 6.44 -17.17
C GLU A 34 -14.88 6.43 -15.82
N LEU A 35 -14.93 5.31 -15.11
CA LEU A 35 -14.18 5.11 -13.87
C LEU A 35 -12.68 5.17 -14.11
N ILE A 36 -12.20 4.59 -15.21
CA ILE A 36 -10.78 4.67 -15.60
C ILE A 36 -10.38 6.12 -15.90
N ALA A 37 -11.22 6.84 -16.65
CA ALA A 37 -10.96 8.24 -17.00
C ALA A 37 -10.90 9.13 -15.76
N LEU A 38 -11.89 8.99 -14.86
CA LEU A 38 -11.92 9.70 -13.57
C LEU A 38 -10.74 9.34 -12.67
N PHE A 39 -10.38 8.06 -12.60
CA PHE A 39 -9.23 7.63 -11.81
C PHE A 39 -7.92 8.22 -12.34
N LYS A 40 -7.78 8.28 -13.68
CA LYS A 40 -6.62 8.91 -14.33
C LYS A 40 -6.54 10.40 -14.04
N SER A 41 -7.67 11.12 -14.07
CA SER A 41 -7.68 12.56 -13.78
C SER A 41 -7.41 12.85 -12.31
N GLN A 42 -7.90 12.02 -11.38
CA GLN A 42 -7.79 12.25 -9.94
C GLN A 42 -6.43 11.83 -9.36
N TYR A 43 -5.85 10.73 -9.83
CA TYR A 43 -4.66 10.13 -9.21
C TYR A 43 -3.43 10.08 -10.12
N TYR A 44 -3.52 10.64 -11.33
CA TYR A 44 -2.45 10.58 -12.35
C TYR A 44 -1.90 9.14 -12.54
N ASN A 45 -2.77 8.16 -12.35
CA ASN A 45 -2.47 6.74 -12.44
C ASN A 45 -3.48 6.09 -13.39
N THR A 46 -3.02 5.19 -14.26
CA THR A 46 -3.88 4.54 -15.25
C THR A 46 -4.14 3.11 -14.80
N LEU A 47 -5.42 2.79 -14.60
CA LEU A 47 -5.85 1.43 -14.34
C LEU A 47 -6.26 0.77 -15.65
N ASN A 48 -5.92 -0.51 -15.78
CA ASN A 48 -6.47 -1.36 -16.82
C ASN A 48 -7.85 -1.85 -16.40
N GLN A 49 -8.67 -2.22 -17.38
CA GLN A 49 -10.02 -2.75 -17.15
C GLN A 49 -10.03 -3.93 -16.16
N SER A 50 -9.08 -4.86 -16.27
CA SER A 50 -8.95 -5.99 -15.35
C SER A 50 -8.70 -5.57 -13.90
N GLN A 51 -7.93 -4.50 -13.69
CA GLN A 51 -7.69 -3.94 -12.35
C GLN A 51 -8.95 -3.31 -11.79
N VAL A 52 -9.72 -2.58 -12.60
CA VAL A 52 -11.00 -1.99 -12.20
C VAL A 52 -12.01 -3.08 -11.83
N SER A 53 -12.17 -4.11 -12.67
CA SER A 53 -13.03 -5.25 -12.36
C SER A 53 -12.62 -5.93 -11.05
N LYS A 54 -11.31 -6.10 -10.82
CA LYS A 54 -10.80 -6.70 -9.57
C LYS A 54 -11.03 -5.81 -8.35
N ILE A 55 -10.98 -4.49 -8.47
CA ILE A 55 -11.26 -3.55 -7.37
C ILE A 55 -12.76 -3.53 -7.03
N ILE A 56 -13.61 -3.66 -8.04
CA ILE A 56 -15.07 -3.67 -7.88
C ILE A 56 -15.59 -5.04 -7.39
N SER A 57 -14.84 -6.12 -7.59
CA SER A 57 -15.26 -7.45 -7.14
C SER A 57 -15.35 -7.56 -5.60
N SER A 58 -15.97 -8.65 -5.15
CA SER A 58 -16.15 -8.96 -3.72
C SER A 58 -14.85 -9.04 -2.92
N SER A 59 -13.71 -9.20 -3.60
CA SER A 59 -12.38 -9.21 -2.97
C SER A 59 -12.07 -7.95 -2.16
N TYR A 60 -12.75 -6.83 -2.46
CA TYR A 60 -12.55 -5.55 -1.77
C TYR A 60 -13.81 -5.03 -1.07
N ASP A 61 -14.83 -5.86 -0.83
CA ASP A 61 -16.03 -5.45 -0.09
C ASP A 61 -15.70 -4.95 1.31
N HIS A 62 -14.66 -5.51 1.95
CA HIS A 62 -14.16 -5.08 3.24
C HIS A 62 -13.76 -3.58 3.27
N LEU A 63 -13.37 -3.00 2.13
CA LEU A 63 -13.01 -1.58 2.06
C LEU A 63 -14.21 -0.65 2.20
N ASP A 64 -15.43 -1.13 1.92
CA ASP A 64 -16.64 -0.31 2.05
C ASP A 64 -17.01 -0.07 3.53
N PHE A 65 -16.46 -0.86 4.46
CA PHE A 65 -16.73 -0.79 5.90
C PHE A 65 -15.63 -0.06 6.70
N LEU A 66 -14.48 0.23 6.08
CA LEU A 66 -13.38 0.94 6.74
C LEU A 66 -13.65 2.44 6.83
N ASP A 67 -13.41 3.04 7.99
CA ASP A 67 -13.57 4.48 8.20
C ASP A 67 -12.25 5.18 7.83
N THR A 68 -12.30 6.09 6.85
CA THR A 68 -11.13 6.82 6.36
C THR A 68 -10.39 7.60 7.45
N ASN A 69 -11.08 8.01 8.52
CA ASN A 69 -10.44 8.74 9.63
C ASN A 69 -9.81 7.83 10.67
N LYS A 70 -10.41 6.67 10.95
CA LYS A 70 -9.91 5.72 11.96
C LYS A 70 -8.86 4.77 11.40
N ASP A 71 -9.03 4.36 10.15
CA ASP A 71 -8.23 3.32 9.49
C ASP A 71 -7.23 3.90 8.48
N LYS A 72 -6.90 5.19 8.61
CA LYS A 72 -6.00 5.90 7.68
C LYS A 72 -4.69 5.15 7.45
N CYS A 73 -4.11 4.58 8.50
CA CYS A 73 -2.87 3.79 8.41
C CYS A 73 -3.06 2.54 7.54
N LEU A 74 -4.17 1.81 7.69
CA LEU A 74 -4.50 0.64 6.87
C LEU A 74 -4.76 1.02 5.41
N LEU A 75 -5.40 2.17 5.17
CA LEU A 75 -5.80 2.63 3.84
C LEU A 75 -4.64 3.23 3.02
N GLU A 76 -3.63 3.81 3.68
CA GLU A 76 -2.42 4.34 3.04
C GLU A 76 -1.36 3.27 2.77
N VAL A 77 -1.41 2.14 3.48
CA VAL A 77 -0.46 1.04 3.31
C VAL A 77 -0.58 0.46 1.89
N LYS A 78 0.48 0.64 1.11
CA LYS A 78 0.74 -0.20 -0.06
C LYS A 78 1.19 -1.54 0.50
N ARG A 79 0.44 -2.62 0.20
CA ARG A 79 0.69 -4.00 0.65
C ARG A 79 2.14 -4.18 1.13
N LEU A 80 2.31 -4.30 2.44
CA LEU A 80 3.57 -4.70 3.04
C LEU A 80 3.92 -6.06 2.41
N SER A 81 5.02 -6.12 1.68
CA SER A 81 5.60 -7.42 1.37
C SER A 81 5.94 -8.04 2.72
N ALA A 82 5.67 -9.33 2.91
CA ALA A 82 6.32 -10.06 3.98
C ALA A 82 7.83 -9.83 3.79
N GLY A 83 8.50 -9.26 4.80
CA GLY A 83 9.94 -9.09 4.76
C GLY A 83 10.59 -10.45 4.54
N ASP A 84 11.75 -10.46 3.89
CA ASP A 84 12.47 -11.71 3.60
C ASP A 84 12.86 -12.47 4.89
N TRP A 85 12.84 -11.80 6.05
CA TRP A 85 13.26 -12.32 7.36
C TRP A 85 12.30 -11.92 8.49
N PRO A 86 11.07 -12.48 8.53
CA PRO A 86 10.06 -12.07 9.50
C PRO A 86 10.49 -12.32 10.97
N ASP A 87 11.22 -13.41 11.23
CA ASP A 87 11.71 -13.74 12.57
C ASP A 87 12.79 -12.75 13.04
N LEU A 88 13.67 -12.33 12.13
CA LEU A 88 14.72 -11.34 12.41
C LEU A 88 14.12 -9.97 12.67
N GLU A 89 13.17 -9.55 11.83
CA GLU A 89 12.44 -8.29 11.99
C GLU A 89 11.70 -8.25 13.33
N GLY A 90 11.06 -9.36 13.71
CA GLY A 90 10.39 -9.52 15.01
C GLY A 90 11.36 -9.38 16.19
N ALA A 91 12.48 -10.10 16.16
CA ALA A 91 13.50 -10.02 17.21
C ALA A 91 14.11 -8.62 17.34
N LEU A 92 14.38 -7.95 16.22
CA LEU A 92 14.88 -6.57 16.19
C LEU A 92 13.85 -5.58 16.73
N PHE A 93 12.58 -5.76 16.39
CA PHE A 93 11.49 -4.92 16.87
C PHE A 93 11.32 -5.04 18.39
N GLU A 94 11.32 -6.25 18.93
CA GLU A 94 11.28 -6.46 20.39
C GLU A 94 12.48 -5.81 21.09
N TRP A 95 13.68 -5.98 20.55
CA TRP A 95 14.89 -5.38 21.09
C TRP A 95 14.81 -3.85 21.07
N GLN A 96 14.36 -3.27 19.95
CA GLN A 96 14.17 -1.82 19.82
C GLN A 96 13.18 -1.30 20.84
N GLN A 97 12.04 -1.97 21.05
CA GLN A 97 11.06 -1.57 22.07
C GLN A 97 11.65 -1.57 23.48
N ARG A 98 12.43 -2.61 23.83
CA ARG A 98 13.11 -2.69 25.14
C ARG A 98 14.09 -1.52 25.32
N MET A 99 14.84 -1.17 24.29
CA MET A 99 15.81 -0.06 24.35
C MET A 99 15.16 1.32 24.42
N GLN A 100 14.06 1.52 23.68
CA GLN A 100 13.28 2.76 23.77
C GLN A 100 12.65 2.95 25.15
N LYS A 101 12.19 1.87 25.79
CA LYS A 101 11.70 1.89 27.18
C LYS A 101 12.80 2.34 28.16
N ASN A 102 14.06 2.08 27.84
CA ASN A 102 15.23 2.52 28.60
C ASN A 102 15.75 3.91 28.20
N LYS A 103 14.98 4.70 27.42
CA LYS A 103 15.34 6.03 26.90
C LYS A 103 16.61 6.05 26.04
N ALA A 104 17.04 4.91 25.49
CA ALA A 104 18.18 4.88 24.58
C ALA A 104 17.75 5.41 23.19
N VAL A 105 18.55 6.31 22.62
CA VAL A 105 18.36 6.78 21.25
C VAL A 105 18.83 5.69 20.29
N ILE A 106 17.89 4.97 19.68
CA ILE A 106 18.18 3.92 18.71
C ILE A 106 18.27 4.56 17.31
N THR A 107 19.48 4.76 16.84
CA THR A 107 19.77 5.20 15.46
C THR A 107 19.87 3.99 14.52
N GLY A 108 19.63 4.21 13.22
CA GLY A 108 19.68 3.15 12.21
C GLY A 108 20.98 2.34 12.16
N ASP A 109 22.12 2.94 12.51
CA ASP A 109 23.41 2.25 12.55
C ASP A 109 23.52 1.24 13.70
N ILE A 110 22.85 1.52 14.83
CA ILE A 110 22.81 0.60 15.98
C ILE A 110 21.92 -0.60 15.64
N LEU A 111 20.80 -0.36 14.96
CA LEU A 111 19.93 -1.42 14.42
C LEU A 111 20.67 -2.32 13.43
N LYS A 112 21.44 -1.74 12.49
CA LYS A 112 22.27 -2.52 11.55
C LYS A 112 23.30 -3.36 12.28
N ASN A 113 24.02 -2.77 13.23
CA ASN A 113 25.02 -3.49 14.02
C ASN A 113 24.40 -4.63 14.83
N GLN A 114 23.18 -4.44 15.35
CA GLN A 114 22.46 -5.50 16.05
C GLN A 114 21.99 -6.62 15.10
N ALA A 115 21.53 -6.27 13.90
CA ALA A 115 21.15 -7.24 12.87
C ALA A 115 22.34 -8.07 12.37
N SER A 116 23.54 -7.46 12.29
CA SER A 116 24.77 -8.14 11.88
C SER A 116 25.40 -9.05 12.94
N LYS A 117 24.89 -9.03 14.18
CA LYS A 117 25.36 -9.87 15.29
C LYS A 117 24.62 -11.20 15.41
N GLN A 118 23.68 -11.48 14.51
CA GLN A 118 23.00 -12.77 14.38
C GLN A 118 23.96 -13.85 13.90
#